data_AF-A0A3M2RZS0-F1
#
_entry.id   AF-A0A3M2RZS0-F1
#
_cell.length_a   1.000
_cell.length_b   1.000
_cell.length_c   1.000
_cell.angle_alpha   90.00
_cell.angle_beta   90.00
_cell.angle_gamma   90.00
#
_symmetry.space_group_name_H-M   'P 1'
#
loop_
_entity.id
_entity.type
_entity.pdbx_description
1 polymer ?
#
loop_
_entity_poly.entity_id
_entity_poly.type
_entity_poly.pdbx_seq_one_letter_code
_entity_poly.pdbx_strand_id
1 'polypeptide(L)'
;MLTYYCVLHQGASMGRDKAHMEGNWSKKLYTCCIRALARWQHKTTGSPEDFYAANLMRRIALENFDHDLAWILFKMSCRYAQTLQLHQLDRPDVAGSPAPSIGKPILDQDRAGLWDLIQTDLLYRLVFDKPPTLTGDMDAWKVNLPTLVSQEDTMEDRTAAIQFILRSRLTFALSDYFHIMELRKSNDDHQLISQVEAICVQIKDLYDEWNIDKWVQELTTNSPLLWNVSSIAFTGYHCIIYMLRRTIASVHNFPTLDQADDLVSNIPLVQTVSRRMLEVACTLFKMDPRLDIFY
;
A
#
# COMPACT_ATOMS: atom_id res chain seq x y z
N MET A 1 -7.91 16.58 16.78
CA MET A 1 -7.46 17.72 15.95
C MET A 1 -6.72 17.25 14.69
N LEU A 2 -5.65 16.43 14.78
CA LEU A 2 -4.95 15.93 13.57
C LEU A 2 -5.89 15.15 12.63
N THR A 3 -6.58 14.12 13.15
CA THR A 3 -7.54 13.30 12.38
C THR A 3 -8.60 14.13 11.65
N TYR A 4 -9.07 15.23 12.25
CA TYR A 4 -10.04 16.13 11.64
C TYR A 4 -9.50 16.77 10.37
N TYR A 5 -8.29 17.35 10.42
CA TYR A 5 -7.68 17.94 9.22
C TYR A 5 -7.32 16.88 8.18
N CYS A 6 -6.95 15.67 8.62
CA CYS A 6 -6.69 14.57 7.70
C CYS A 6 -7.94 14.18 6.91
N VAL A 7 -9.07 14.01 7.58
CA VAL A 7 -10.36 13.68 6.93
C VAL A 7 -10.80 14.80 5.98
N LEU A 8 -10.63 16.06 6.38
CA LEU A 8 -10.92 17.20 5.50
C LEU A 8 -10.04 17.22 4.24
N HIS A 9 -8.74 16.94 4.38
CA HIS A 9 -7.83 16.85 3.23
C HIS A 9 -8.29 15.77 2.26
N GLN A 10 -8.59 14.56 2.75
CA GLN A 10 -9.05 13.45 1.92
C GLN A 10 -10.39 13.77 1.23
N GLY A 11 -11.34 14.37 1.94
CA GLY A 11 -12.62 14.79 1.37
C GLY A 11 -12.47 15.85 0.27
N ALA A 12 -11.56 16.82 0.47
CA ALA A 12 -11.23 17.83 -0.54
C ALA A 12 -10.60 17.22 -1.80
N SER A 13 -9.75 16.21 -1.65
CA SER A 13 -9.16 15.47 -2.78
C SER A 13 -10.19 14.69 -3.60
N MET A 14 -11.26 14.19 -2.97
CA MET A 14 -12.34 13.42 -3.63
C MET A 14 -13.36 14.29 -4.39
N GLY A 15 -13.31 15.62 -4.25
CA GLY A 15 -13.88 16.55 -5.22
C GLY A 15 -15.40 16.52 -5.43
N ARG A 16 -16.20 16.27 -4.39
CA ARG A 16 -17.68 16.30 -4.50
C ARG A 16 -18.26 17.69 -4.84
N ASP A 17 -17.52 18.78 -4.63
CA ASP A 17 -17.92 20.15 -5.00
C ASP A 17 -16.72 20.95 -5.55
N LYS A 18 -16.23 20.57 -6.74
CA LYS A 18 -15.08 21.24 -7.40
C LYS A 18 -15.41 22.64 -7.96
N ALA A 19 -16.68 23.05 -8.00
CA ALA A 19 -17.13 24.32 -8.60
C ALA A 19 -16.80 25.57 -7.76
N HIS A 20 -16.51 25.43 -6.46
CA HIS A 20 -16.33 26.56 -5.53
C HIS A 20 -14.99 26.56 -4.77
N MET A 21 -14.11 25.59 -5.02
CA MET A 21 -12.85 25.46 -4.29
C MET A 21 -11.73 26.19 -5.06
N GLU A 22 -11.26 27.34 -4.55
CA GLU A 22 -10.03 28.01 -5.01
C GLU A 22 -8.86 27.02 -5.21
N GLY A 23 -8.00 27.26 -6.19
CA GLY A 23 -6.96 26.32 -6.67
C GLY A 23 -5.84 25.91 -5.70
N ASN A 24 -5.97 26.13 -4.38
CA ASN A 24 -4.91 25.84 -3.41
C ASN A 24 -5.41 25.24 -2.07
N TRP A 25 -6.64 24.75 -1.98
CA TRP A 25 -7.19 24.21 -0.74
C TRP A 25 -6.46 22.96 -0.23
N SER A 26 -6.05 22.04 -1.12
CA SER A 26 -5.31 20.83 -0.72
C SER A 26 -4.00 21.18 0.00
N LYS A 27 -3.20 22.11 -0.54
CA LYS A 27 -1.98 22.60 0.11
C LYS A 27 -2.25 23.33 1.43
N LYS A 28 -3.31 24.16 1.49
CA LYS A 28 -3.75 24.83 2.72
C LYS A 28 -4.12 23.79 3.80
N LEU A 29 -4.88 22.77 3.44
CA LEU A 29 -5.29 21.68 4.34
C LEU A 29 -4.10 20.83 4.76
N TYR A 30 -3.17 20.52 3.86
CA TYR A 30 -1.93 19.83 4.20
C TYR A 30 -1.09 20.64 5.21
N THR A 31 -0.98 21.96 5.01
CA THR A 31 -0.32 22.87 5.97
C THR A 31 -0.99 22.81 7.35
N CYS A 32 -2.33 22.74 7.40
CA CYS A 32 -3.07 22.55 8.65
C CYS A 32 -2.77 21.20 9.29
N CYS A 33 -2.68 20.12 8.49
CA CYS A 33 -2.29 18.80 8.97
C CYS A 33 -0.89 18.83 9.63
N ILE A 34 0.11 19.44 8.99
CA ILE A 34 1.47 19.58 9.53
C ILE A 34 1.48 20.38 10.84
N ARG A 35 0.75 21.49 10.91
CA ARG A 35 0.65 22.28 12.16
C ARG A 35 -0.04 21.49 13.28
N ALA A 36 -1.05 20.70 12.94
CA ALA A 36 -1.74 19.84 13.90
C ALA A 36 -0.86 18.66 14.33
N LEU A 37 -0.03 18.13 13.44
CA LEU A 37 0.88 17.01 13.69
C LEU A 37 1.85 17.34 14.82
N ALA A 38 2.52 18.50 14.76
CA ALA A 38 3.46 18.92 15.80
C ALA A 38 2.82 18.93 17.20
N ARG A 39 1.59 19.45 17.31
CA ARG A 39 0.85 19.48 18.58
C ARG A 39 0.39 18.10 19.04
N TRP A 40 0.02 17.23 18.10
CA TRP A 40 -0.41 15.86 18.38
C TRP A 40 0.77 15.01 18.86
N GLN A 41 1.95 15.10 18.21
CA GLN A 41 3.16 14.34 18.57
C GLN A 41 3.57 14.51 20.03
N HIS A 42 3.42 15.71 20.61
CA HIS A 42 3.70 15.96 22.02
C HIS A 42 2.70 15.34 23.00
N LYS A 43 1.53 14.89 22.52
CA LYS A 43 0.42 14.39 23.35
C LYS A 43 0.11 12.91 23.12
N THR A 44 0.73 12.27 22.15
CA THR A 44 0.43 10.87 21.82
C THR A 44 0.84 9.95 22.97
N THR A 45 -0.03 9.00 23.30
CA THR A 45 0.21 7.97 24.31
C THR A 45 0.28 6.57 23.70
N GLY A 46 0.05 6.43 22.39
CA GLY A 46 -0.03 5.15 21.70
C GLY A 46 -1.40 4.50 21.77
N SER A 47 -2.45 5.31 21.87
CA SER A 47 -3.83 4.83 21.87
C SER A 47 -4.28 4.38 20.46
N PRO A 48 -5.45 3.71 20.33
CA PRO A 48 -6.03 3.43 19.02
C PRO A 48 -6.21 4.69 18.16
N GLU A 49 -6.58 5.82 18.77
CA GLU A 49 -6.72 7.09 18.07
C GLU A 49 -5.39 7.60 17.52
N ASP A 50 -4.29 7.40 18.26
CA ASP A 50 -2.95 7.73 17.78
C ASP A 50 -2.52 6.83 16.61
N PHE A 51 -2.88 5.54 16.66
CA PHE A 51 -2.68 4.63 15.53
C PHE A 51 -3.40 5.11 14.26
N TYR A 52 -4.70 5.42 14.38
CA TYR A 52 -5.50 5.93 13.26
C TYR A 52 -4.97 7.27 12.75
N ALA A 53 -4.61 8.19 13.63
CA ALA A 53 -4.08 9.51 13.26
C ALA A 53 -2.73 9.39 12.53
N ALA A 54 -1.83 8.53 13.01
CA ALA A 54 -0.55 8.26 12.37
C ALA A 54 -0.75 7.66 10.97
N ASN A 55 -1.64 6.67 10.81
CA ASN A 55 -1.85 6.00 9.53
C ASN A 55 -2.53 6.95 8.51
N LEU A 56 -3.50 7.76 8.94
CA LEU A 56 -4.11 8.78 8.07
C LEU A 56 -3.11 9.85 7.64
N MET A 57 -2.31 10.37 8.58
CA MET A 57 -1.32 11.40 8.26
C MET A 57 -0.21 10.85 7.36
N ARG A 58 0.19 9.58 7.53
CA ARG A 58 1.14 8.89 6.64
C ARG A 58 0.66 8.94 5.19
N ARG A 59 -0.61 8.57 4.95
CA ARG A 59 -1.21 8.57 3.60
C ARG A 59 -1.21 9.97 3.00
N ILE A 60 -1.58 10.98 3.79
CA ILE A 60 -1.59 12.38 3.35
C ILE A 60 -0.18 12.88 3.02
N ALA A 61 0.82 12.54 3.83
CA ALA A 61 2.20 12.88 3.54
C ALA A 61 2.66 12.27 2.21
N LEU A 62 2.31 10.99 1.96
CA LEU A 62 2.61 10.32 0.71
C LEU A 62 1.91 10.96 -0.51
N GLU A 63 0.63 11.32 -0.38
CA GLU A 63 -0.14 12.03 -1.42
C GLU A 63 0.43 13.43 -1.73
N ASN A 64 1.17 14.03 -0.79
CA ASN A 64 1.84 15.32 -0.95
C ASN A 64 3.35 15.16 -1.26
N PHE A 65 3.80 13.95 -1.62
CA PHE A 65 5.20 13.63 -1.96
C PHE A 65 6.22 13.90 -0.84
N ASP A 66 5.77 13.96 0.42
CA ASP A 66 6.65 14.06 1.60
C ASP A 66 7.01 12.66 2.09
N HIS A 67 7.91 12.00 1.35
CA HIS A 67 8.29 10.61 1.58
C HIS A 67 8.98 10.39 2.92
N ASP A 68 9.80 11.34 3.38
CA ASP A 68 10.51 11.24 4.65
C ASP A 68 9.53 11.32 5.83
N LEU A 69 8.59 12.27 5.79
CA LEU A 69 7.55 12.34 6.81
C LEU A 69 6.63 11.11 6.78
N ALA A 70 6.25 10.65 5.58
CA ALA A 70 5.44 9.44 5.43
C ALA A 70 6.14 8.22 6.05
N TRP A 71 7.45 8.08 5.87
CA TRP A 71 8.24 7.03 6.49
C TRP A 71 8.29 7.14 8.02
N ILE A 72 8.49 8.35 8.56
CA ILE A 72 8.47 8.58 10.02
C ILE A 72 7.12 8.17 10.61
N LEU A 73 6.03 8.62 9.99
CA LEU A 73 4.66 8.32 10.44
C LEU A 73 4.33 6.84 10.29
N PHE A 74 4.82 6.18 9.24
CA PHE A 74 4.69 4.74 9.08
C PHE A 74 5.33 3.97 10.24
N LYS A 75 6.58 4.30 10.60
CA LYS A 75 7.23 3.67 11.77
C LYS A 75 6.46 3.93 13.07
N MET A 76 5.88 5.12 13.23
CA MET A 76 5.00 5.42 14.37
C MET A 76 3.75 4.51 14.37
N SER A 77 3.09 4.36 13.22
CA SER A 77 1.94 3.46 13.06
C SER A 77 2.29 2.01 13.40
N CYS A 78 3.44 1.50 12.93
CA CYS A 78 3.94 0.16 13.26
C CYS A 78 4.13 -0.02 14.77
N ARG A 79 4.78 0.94 15.43
CA ARG A 79 4.99 0.92 16.89
C ARG A 79 3.66 0.94 17.64
N TYR A 80 2.70 1.75 17.21
CA TYR A 80 1.38 1.78 17.83
C TYR A 80 0.62 0.47 17.62
N ALA A 81 0.65 -0.12 16.41
CA ALA A 81 0.05 -1.42 16.14
C ALA A 81 0.64 -2.54 17.03
N GLN A 82 1.95 -2.52 17.26
CA GLN A 82 2.61 -3.45 18.18
C GLN A 82 2.21 -3.21 19.64
N THR A 83 2.15 -1.95 20.07
CA THR A 83 1.71 -1.57 21.43
C THR A 83 0.27 -2.01 21.70
N LEU A 84 -0.59 -1.89 20.68
CA LEU A 84 -1.98 -2.34 20.70
C LEU A 84 -2.13 -3.85 20.50
N GLN A 85 -1.03 -4.58 20.38
CA GLN A 85 -0.98 -6.03 20.18
C GLN A 85 -1.77 -6.54 18.96
N LEU A 86 -1.89 -5.72 17.91
CA LEU A 86 -2.65 -6.10 16.70
C LEU A 86 -2.07 -7.36 16.03
N HIS A 87 -0.76 -7.60 16.19
CA HIS A 87 -0.04 -8.76 15.65
C HIS A 87 -0.31 -10.08 16.41
N GLN A 88 -1.06 -10.05 17.51
CA GLN A 88 -1.40 -11.21 18.34
C GLN A 88 -2.92 -11.37 18.53
N LEU A 89 -3.75 -10.73 17.68
CA LEU A 89 -5.21 -10.73 17.83
C LEU A 89 -5.83 -12.13 17.88
N ASP A 90 -5.24 -13.10 17.18
CA ASP A 90 -5.75 -14.46 17.09
C ASP A 90 -4.96 -15.45 17.96
N ARG A 91 -4.12 -14.95 18.86
CA ARG A 91 -3.45 -15.81 19.84
C ARG A 91 -4.49 -16.30 20.86
N PRO A 92 -4.58 -17.61 21.13
CA PRO A 92 -5.47 -18.11 22.16
C PRO A 92 -5.05 -17.52 23.51
N ASP A 93 -6.01 -17.05 24.31
CA ASP A 93 -5.76 -16.54 25.65
C ASP A 93 -5.04 -17.60 26.47
N VAL A 94 -3.73 -17.41 26.68
CA VAL A 94 -2.98 -18.19 27.67
C VAL A 94 -3.44 -17.68 29.02
N ALA A 95 -4.01 -18.56 29.84
CA ALA A 95 -4.41 -18.27 31.22
C ALA A 95 -3.27 -17.54 31.95
N GLY A 96 -3.42 -16.23 32.16
CA GLY A 96 -2.42 -15.37 32.81
C GLY A 96 -1.85 -14.22 31.94
N SER A 97 -2.16 -14.15 30.65
CA SER A 97 -1.92 -12.93 29.87
C SER A 97 -2.95 -11.87 30.26
N PRO A 98 -2.59 -10.57 30.36
CA PRO A 98 -3.60 -9.53 30.44
C PRO A 98 -4.45 -9.69 29.17
N ALA A 99 -5.71 -10.11 29.35
CA ALA A 99 -6.66 -10.25 28.26
C ALA A 99 -6.57 -9.03 27.34
N PRO A 100 -6.70 -9.18 26.00
CA PRO A 100 -6.81 -8.03 25.11
C PRO A 100 -7.92 -7.14 25.67
N SER A 101 -7.52 -6.03 26.30
CA SER A 101 -8.36 -5.07 27.04
C SER A 101 -9.77 -5.59 27.35
N ILE A 102 -9.96 -6.25 28.51
CA ILE A 102 -11.23 -6.75 29.05
C ILE A 102 -12.44 -6.09 28.36
N GLY A 103 -13.09 -6.83 27.46
CA GLY A 103 -14.40 -6.46 26.91
C GLY A 103 -14.43 -5.76 25.54
N LYS A 104 -13.30 -5.60 24.82
CA LYS A 104 -13.36 -5.07 23.44
C LYS A 104 -13.45 -6.22 22.42
N PRO A 105 -14.52 -6.32 21.60
CA PRO A 105 -14.58 -7.32 20.54
C PRO A 105 -13.44 -7.05 19.54
N ILE A 106 -12.72 -8.10 19.13
CA ILE A 106 -11.75 -7.99 18.03
C ILE A 106 -12.53 -7.59 16.78
N LEU A 107 -12.22 -6.41 16.25
CA LEU A 107 -12.89 -5.92 15.04
C LEU A 107 -12.09 -6.38 13.81
N ASP A 108 -12.77 -6.80 12.76
CA ASP A 108 -12.10 -7.07 11.47
C ASP A 108 -11.37 -5.84 10.91
N GLN A 109 -11.80 -4.64 11.32
CA GLN A 109 -11.09 -3.40 11.03
C GLN A 109 -9.68 -3.34 11.65
N ASP A 110 -9.49 -3.95 12.83
CA ASP A 110 -8.17 -4.02 13.47
C ASP A 110 -7.23 -4.95 12.69
N ARG A 111 -7.74 -6.10 12.24
CA ARG A 111 -7.02 -6.99 11.31
C ARG A 111 -6.68 -6.26 10.02
N ALA A 112 -7.65 -5.57 9.42
CA ALA A 112 -7.46 -4.86 8.16
C ALA A 112 -6.40 -3.75 8.27
N GLY A 113 -6.40 -3.01 9.39
CA GLY A 113 -5.39 -2.01 9.68
C GLY A 113 -3.97 -2.58 9.78
N LEU A 114 -3.81 -3.75 10.40
CA LEU A 114 -2.50 -4.41 10.46
C LEU A 114 -2.04 -4.91 9.09
N TRP A 115 -2.91 -5.57 8.33
CA TRP A 115 -2.56 -6.08 7.01
C TRP A 115 -2.24 -4.96 6.00
N ASP A 116 -2.86 -3.78 6.12
CA ASP A 116 -2.44 -2.57 5.38
C ASP A 116 -1.00 -2.15 5.73
N LEU A 117 -0.61 -2.22 7.01
CA LEU A 117 0.76 -1.93 7.43
C LEU A 117 1.76 -2.96 6.92
N ILE A 118 1.42 -4.25 6.92
CA ILE A 118 2.28 -5.32 6.36
C ILE A 118 2.57 -5.04 4.89
N GLN A 119 1.52 -4.84 4.09
CA GLN A 119 1.67 -4.55 2.68
C GLN A 119 2.49 -3.27 2.46
N THR A 120 2.22 -2.23 3.26
CA THR A 120 2.97 -0.98 3.21
C THR A 120 4.45 -1.18 3.55
N ASP A 121 4.79 -1.99 4.56
CA ASP A 121 6.19 -2.30 4.93
C ASP A 121 6.92 -2.95 3.75
N LEU A 122 6.30 -3.96 3.14
CA LEU A 122 6.86 -4.68 1.99
C LEU A 122 7.07 -3.74 0.79
N LEU A 123 6.12 -2.84 0.52
CA LEU A 123 6.26 -1.84 -0.54
C LEU A 123 7.35 -0.82 -0.23
N TYR A 124 7.49 -0.36 1.03
CA TYR A 124 8.59 0.53 1.42
C TYR A 124 9.95 -0.14 1.24
N ARG A 125 10.05 -1.40 1.64
CA ARG A 125 11.25 -2.22 1.41
C ARG A 125 11.54 -2.33 -0.07
N LEU A 126 10.53 -2.60 -0.90
CA LEU A 126 10.69 -2.86 -2.33
C LEU A 126 11.07 -1.61 -3.12
N VAL A 127 10.35 -0.50 -2.92
CA VAL A 127 10.47 0.70 -3.76
C VAL A 127 11.52 1.67 -3.23
N PHE A 128 11.64 1.81 -1.90
CA PHE A 128 12.47 2.84 -1.26
C PHE A 128 13.68 2.28 -0.52
N ASP A 129 13.97 0.99 -0.68
CA ASP A 129 15.10 0.30 -0.05
C ASP A 129 15.15 0.50 1.48
N LYS A 130 13.97 0.62 2.11
CA LYS A 130 13.90 0.75 3.58
C LYS A 130 14.09 -0.60 4.25
N PRO A 131 14.70 -0.64 5.45
CA PRO A 131 14.76 -1.87 6.23
C PRO A 131 13.35 -2.29 6.69
N PRO A 132 13.13 -3.59 6.97
CA PRO A 132 11.87 -4.05 7.54
C PRO A 132 11.59 -3.35 8.88
N THR A 133 10.41 -2.75 9.01
CA THR A 133 9.96 -2.17 10.29
C THR A 133 9.02 -3.11 11.01
N LEU A 134 8.19 -3.84 10.25
CA LEU A 134 7.18 -4.72 10.79
C LEU A 134 7.51 -6.17 10.39
N THR A 135 7.73 -6.41 9.10
CA THR A 135 7.87 -7.75 8.49
C THR A 135 9.17 -8.49 8.79
N GLY A 136 10.06 -7.95 9.63
CA GLY A 136 11.32 -8.61 10.00
C GLY A 136 11.17 -9.81 10.94
N ASP A 137 10.03 -9.93 11.64
CA ASP A 137 9.72 -11.05 12.54
C ASP A 137 8.25 -11.47 12.37
N MET A 138 7.84 -11.68 11.11
CA MET A 138 6.45 -11.99 10.78
C MET A 138 6.04 -13.40 11.27
N ASP A 139 6.99 -14.32 11.43
CA ASP A 139 6.75 -15.69 11.92
C ASP A 139 6.21 -15.73 13.36
N ALA A 140 6.58 -14.73 14.17
CA ALA A 140 6.12 -14.59 15.54
C ALA A 140 4.66 -14.13 15.66
N TRP A 141 4.03 -13.72 14.55
CA TRP A 141 2.69 -13.13 14.59
C TRP A 141 1.60 -14.19 14.54
N LYS A 142 0.48 -13.85 15.17
CA LYS A 142 -0.73 -14.67 15.26
C LYS A 142 -1.93 -13.79 14.98
N VAL A 143 -2.16 -13.58 13.69
CA VAL A 143 -3.26 -12.78 13.17
C VAL A 143 -3.73 -13.36 11.85
N ASN A 144 -5.03 -13.62 11.75
CA ASN A 144 -5.70 -14.11 10.56
C ASN A 144 -5.94 -12.95 9.59
N LEU A 145 -6.23 -13.30 8.33
CA LEU A 145 -6.77 -12.34 7.38
C LEU A 145 -8.14 -11.80 7.85
N PRO A 146 -8.47 -10.53 7.58
CA PRO A 146 -9.81 -9.97 7.83
C PRO A 146 -10.90 -10.80 7.16
N THR A 147 -12.06 -10.90 7.82
CA THR A 147 -13.21 -11.57 7.21
C THR A 147 -13.81 -10.71 6.11
N LEU A 148 -14.09 -11.33 4.96
CA LEU A 148 -14.91 -10.74 3.91
C LEU A 148 -16.39 -10.90 4.27
N VAL A 149 -16.99 -9.89 4.91
CA VAL A 149 -18.44 -9.86 5.13
C VAL A 149 -19.07 -8.91 4.12
N SER A 150 -19.64 -9.44 3.05
CA SER A 150 -20.52 -8.66 2.16
C SER A 150 -21.85 -8.49 2.90
N GLN A 151 -22.12 -7.30 3.41
CA GLN A 151 -23.39 -7.01 4.08
C GLN A 151 -24.50 -6.74 3.06
N GLU A 152 -24.14 -6.18 1.90
CA GLU A 152 -25.04 -5.90 0.78
C GLU A 152 -24.37 -6.36 -0.54
N ASP A 153 -25.15 -6.61 -1.59
CA ASP A 153 -24.65 -7.00 -2.92
C ASP A 153 -24.46 -5.76 -3.82
N THR A 154 -23.80 -4.73 -3.27
CA THR A 154 -23.55 -3.47 -3.96
C THR A 154 -22.27 -3.53 -4.81
N MET A 155 -22.13 -2.58 -5.73
CA MET A 155 -20.93 -2.45 -6.56
C MET A 155 -19.70 -2.09 -5.71
N GLU A 156 -19.90 -1.26 -4.67
CA GLU A 156 -18.90 -0.88 -3.70
C GLU A 156 -18.40 -2.09 -2.90
N ASP A 157 -19.31 -2.93 -2.39
CA ASP A 157 -18.95 -4.12 -1.60
C ASP A 157 -18.19 -5.14 -2.44
N ARG A 158 -18.67 -5.41 -3.67
CA ARG A 158 -17.94 -6.26 -4.63
C ARG A 158 -16.56 -5.70 -4.92
N THR A 159 -16.44 -4.39 -5.11
CA THR A 159 -15.15 -3.74 -5.39
C THR A 159 -14.20 -3.88 -4.19
N ALA A 160 -14.70 -3.66 -2.98
CA ALA A 160 -13.92 -3.81 -1.74
C ALA A 160 -13.46 -5.26 -1.54
N ALA A 161 -14.32 -6.24 -1.83
CA ALA A 161 -13.99 -7.66 -1.72
C ALA A 161 -12.89 -8.08 -2.71
N ILE A 162 -13.02 -7.68 -3.99
CA ILE A 162 -11.99 -7.93 -5.01
C ILE A 162 -10.68 -7.25 -4.62
N GLN A 163 -10.74 -6.00 -4.16
CA GLN A 163 -9.57 -5.27 -3.68
C GLN A 163 -8.86 -5.99 -2.54
N PHE A 164 -9.61 -6.52 -1.58
CA PHE A 164 -9.06 -7.29 -0.49
C PHE A 164 -8.33 -8.55 -0.98
N ILE A 165 -8.94 -9.30 -1.90
CA ILE A 165 -8.35 -10.52 -2.48
C ILE A 165 -7.04 -10.19 -3.21
N LEU A 166 -7.06 -9.18 -4.08
CA LEU A 166 -5.89 -8.76 -4.86
C LEU A 166 -4.76 -8.28 -3.95
N ARG A 167 -5.07 -7.44 -2.95
CA ARG A 167 -4.09 -6.95 -1.99
C ARG A 167 -3.49 -8.10 -1.18
N SER A 168 -4.30 -9.04 -0.72
CA SER A 168 -3.81 -10.20 0.04
C SER A 168 -2.85 -11.05 -0.80
N ARG A 169 -3.22 -11.37 -2.04
CA ARG A 169 -2.34 -12.12 -2.96
C ARG A 169 -1.04 -11.39 -3.29
N LEU A 170 -1.10 -10.06 -3.48
CA LEU A 170 0.11 -9.24 -3.68
C LEU A 170 1.00 -9.25 -2.44
N THR A 171 0.42 -9.17 -1.25
CA THR A 171 1.17 -9.24 0.01
C THR A 171 1.91 -10.56 0.13
N PHE A 172 1.26 -11.69 -0.19
CA PHE A 172 1.94 -12.99 -0.18
C PHE A 172 3.05 -13.09 -1.24
N ALA A 173 2.80 -12.64 -2.47
CA ALA A 173 3.83 -12.60 -3.51
C ALA A 173 5.05 -11.74 -3.12
N LEU A 174 4.82 -10.61 -2.45
CA LEU A 174 5.89 -9.77 -1.90
C LEU A 174 6.65 -10.46 -0.76
N SER A 175 5.94 -11.14 0.14
CA SER A 175 6.57 -11.91 1.22
C SER A 175 7.44 -13.03 0.67
N ASP A 176 6.96 -13.79 -0.33
CA ASP A 176 7.72 -14.86 -1.00
C ASP A 176 8.96 -14.30 -1.69
N TYR A 177 8.83 -13.15 -2.37
CA TYR A 177 9.96 -12.44 -2.97
C TYR A 177 11.05 -12.13 -1.93
N PHE A 178 10.69 -11.50 -0.81
CA PHE A 178 11.67 -11.16 0.22
C PHE A 178 12.26 -12.40 0.89
N HIS A 179 11.47 -13.44 1.12
CA HIS A 179 11.95 -14.71 1.66
C HIS A 179 13.03 -15.33 0.76
N ILE A 180 12.80 -15.35 -0.56
CA ILE A 180 13.79 -15.83 -1.54
C ILE A 180 15.06 -14.96 -1.52
N MET A 181 14.90 -13.63 -1.49
CA MET A 181 16.03 -12.70 -1.46
C MET A 181 16.88 -12.83 -0.18
N GLU A 182 16.24 -13.09 0.96
CA GLU A 182 16.90 -13.27 2.26
C GLU A 182 17.60 -14.63 2.41
N LEU A 183 17.05 -15.69 1.82
CA LEU A 183 17.65 -17.02 1.81
C LEU A 183 18.71 -17.24 0.73
N ARG A 184 18.92 -16.25 -0.16
CA ARG A 184 19.89 -16.32 -1.25
C ARG A 184 21.26 -16.72 -0.73
N LYS A 185 21.83 -17.77 -1.33
CA LYS A 185 23.26 -18.10 -1.21
C LYS A 185 24.02 -17.47 -2.38
N SER A 186 25.28 -17.13 -2.17
CA SER A 186 26.12 -16.36 -3.11
C SER A 186 26.32 -16.99 -4.51
N ASN A 187 25.88 -18.22 -4.74
CA ASN A 187 26.20 -19.00 -5.95
C ASN A 187 24.96 -19.33 -6.81
N ASP A 188 23.78 -18.78 -6.53
CA ASP A 188 22.49 -19.22 -7.12
C ASP A 188 21.79 -18.18 -8.02
N ASP A 189 22.58 -17.33 -8.69
CA ASP A 189 22.10 -16.09 -9.31
C ASP A 189 21.15 -16.31 -10.51
N HIS A 190 21.38 -17.32 -11.33
CA HIS A 190 20.48 -17.63 -12.46
C HIS A 190 19.15 -18.23 -11.99
N GLN A 191 19.17 -19.05 -10.94
CA GLN A 191 17.96 -19.63 -10.36
C GLN A 191 17.13 -18.53 -9.68
N LEU A 192 17.78 -17.56 -9.05
CA LEU A 192 17.13 -16.43 -8.39
C LEU A 192 16.29 -15.58 -9.36
N ILE A 193 16.84 -15.21 -10.52
CA ILE A 193 16.09 -14.43 -11.53
C ILE A 193 14.85 -15.21 -11.97
N SER A 194 14.99 -16.51 -12.27
CA SER A 194 13.88 -17.36 -12.69
C SER A 194 12.79 -17.51 -11.62
N GLN A 195 13.18 -17.67 -10.35
CA GLN A 195 12.22 -17.73 -9.24
C GLN A 195 11.44 -16.42 -9.07
N VAL A 196 12.12 -15.27 -9.16
CA VAL A 196 11.47 -13.95 -9.07
C VAL A 196 10.59 -13.69 -10.29
N GLU A 197 11.02 -14.09 -11.49
CA GLU A 197 10.20 -14.00 -12.69
C GLU A 197 8.92 -14.83 -12.55
N ALA A 198 8.98 -16.03 -11.97
CA ALA A 198 7.80 -16.84 -11.69
C ALA A 198 6.80 -16.13 -10.77
N ILE A 199 7.26 -15.43 -9.72
CA ILE A 199 6.39 -14.61 -8.86
C ILE A 199 5.77 -13.46 -9.68
N CYS A 200 6.57 -12.78 -10.50
CA CYS A 200 6.08 -11.69 -11.34
C CYS A 200 5.00 -12.14 -12.34
N VAL A 201 5.16 -13.32 -12.93
CA VAL A 201 4.16 -13.95 -13.79
C VAL A 201 2.88 -14.26 -13.02
N GLN A 202 2.98 -14.78 -11.79
CA GLN A 202 1.79 -15.02 -10.95
C GLN A 202 1.01 -13.73 -10.65
N ILE A 203 1.70 -12.60 -10.42
CA ILE A 203 1.05 -11.30 -10.22
C ILE A 203 0.35 -10.85 -11.51
N LYS A 204 1.02 -10.96 -12.66
CA LYS A 204 0.43 -10.61 -13.96
C LYS A 204 -0.80 -11.47 -14.26
N ASP A 205 -0.70 -12.78 -14.08
CA ASP A 205 -1.78 -13.71 -14.39
C ASP A 205 -2.97 -13.51 -13.46
N LEU A 206 -2.74 -13.14 -12.19
CA LEU A 206 -3.79 -12.67 -11.30
C LEU A 206 -4.51 -11.43 -11.86
N TYR A 207 -3.78 -10.47 -12.43
CA TYR A 207 -4.38 -9.24 -12.94
C TYR A 207 -5.16 -9.48 -14.24
N ASP A 208 -4.71 -10.43 -15.06
CA ASP A 208 -5.43 -10.92 -16.23
C ASP A 208 -6.69 -11.68 -15.84
N GLU A 209 -6.62 -12.58 -14.86
CA GLU A 209 -7.75 -13.35 -14.33
C GLU A 209 -8.89 -12.41 -13.88
N TRP A 210 -8.54 -11.37 -13.13
CA TRP A 210 -9.49 -10.37 -12.63
C TRP A 210 -9.76 -9.22 -13.59
N ASN A 211 -9.16 -9.24 -14.79
CA ASN A 211 -9.33 -8.23 -15.84
C ASN A 211 -9.20 -6.79 -15.34
N ILE A 212 -8.17 -6.50 -14.54
CA ILE A 212 -7.99 -5.20 -13.86
C ILE A 212 -7.99 -4.03 -14.85
N ASP A 213 -7.33 -4.20 -15.99
CA ASP A 213 -7.25 -3.16 -17.03
C ASP A 213 -8.64 -2.82 -17.59
N LYS A 214 -9.49 -3.83 -17.81
CA LYS A 214 -10.87 -3.63 -18.26
C LYS A 214 -11.69 -2.92 -17.19
N TRP A 215 -11.49 -3.30 -15.93
CA TRP A 215 -12.23 -2.73 -14.81
C TRP A 215 -11.92 -1.25 -14.61
N VAL A 216 -10.66 -0.83 -14.84
CA VAL A 216 -10.29 0.60 -14.88
C VAL A 216 -11.09 1.35 -15.96
N GLN A 217 -11.28 0.78 -17.15
CA GLN A 217 -12.04 1.45 -18.22
C GLN A 217 -13.55 1.54 -17.89
N GLU A 218 -14.11 0.49 -17.31
CA GLU A 218 -15.53 0.42 -16.95
C GLU A 218 -15.91 1.39 -15.80
N LEU A 219 -14.95 1.71 -14.93
CA LEU A 219 -15.16 2.59 -13.76
C LEU A 219 -14.95 4.08 -14.04
N THR A 220 -14.74 4.47 -15.30
CA THR A 220 -14.48 5.88 -15.68
C THR A 220 -15.58 6.86 -15.23
N THR A 221 -16.81 6.38 -15.06
CA THR A 221 -17.95 7.19 -14.57
C THR A 221 -18.04 7.28 -13.04
N ASN A 222 -17.32 6.44 -12.29
CA ASN A 222 -17.29 6.40 -10.84
C ASN A 222 -15.88 6.74 -10.31
N SER A 223 -15.60 8.04 -10.18
CA SER A 223 -14.25 8.54 -9.83
C SER A 223 -13.65 7.92 -8.55
N PRO A 224 -14.39 7.75 -7.43
CA PRO A 224 -13.85 7.07 -6.25
C PRO A 224 -13.44 5.62 -6.50
N LEU A 225 -14.27 4.83 -7.19
CA LEU A 225 -13.95 3.43 -7.49
C LEU A 225 -12.82 3.32 -8.51
N LEU A 226 -12.80 4.20 -9.52
CA LEU A 226 -11.72 4.30 -10.49
C LEU A 226 -10.37 4.52 -9.80
N TRP A 227 -10.30 5.45 -8.85
CA TRP A 227 -9.08 5.72 -8.09
C TRP A 227 -8.61 4.50 -7.32
N ASN A 228 -9.53 3.79 -6.66
CA ASN A 228 -9.22 2.58 -5.89
C ASN A 228 -8.68 1.45 -6.78
N VAL A 229 -9.36 1.15 -7.89
CA VAL A 229 -8.92 0.08 -8.79
C VAL A 229 -7.61 0.44 -9.50
N SER A 230 -7.45 1.70 -9.90
CA SER A 230 -6.18 2.16 -10.50
C SER A 230 -5.02 2.09 -9.50
N SER A 231 -5.25 2.40 -8.21
CA SER A 231 -4.23 2.24 -7.17
C SER A 231 -3.78 0.79 -7.02
N ILE A 232 -4.69 -0.18 -7.13
CA ILE A 232 -4.35 -1.60 -7.12
C ILE A 232 -3.54 -1.94 -8.37
N ALA A 233 -4.02 -1.54 -9.56
CA ALA A 233 -3.32 -1.76 -10.82
C ALA A 233 -1.87 -1.26 -10.78
N PHE A 234 -1.67 -0.02 -10.34
CA PHE A 234 -0.33 0.55 -10.15
C PHE A 234 0.52 -0.24 -9.18
N THR A 235 -0.06 -0.71 -8.07
CA THR A 235 0.68 -1.46 -7.06
C THR A 235 1.27 -2.76 -7.64
N GLY A 236 0.46 -3.58 -8.33
CA GLY A 236 0.96 -4.82 -8.92
C GLY A 236 1.97 -4.61 -10.03
N TYR A 237 1.74 -3.64 -10.91
CA TYR A 237 2.70 -3.30 -11.96
C TYR A 237 4.03 -2.78 -11.39
N HIS A 238 3.98 -1.94 -10.35
CA HIS A 238 5.18 -1.52 -9.62
C HIS A 238 5.89 -2.70 -8.97
N CYS A 239 5.15 -3.64 -8.35
CA CYS A 239 5.75 -4.84 -7.76
C CYS A 239 6.57 -5.62 -8.79
N ILE A 240 6.00 -5.92 -9.96
CA ILE A 240 6.69 -6.66 -11.03
C ILE A 240 7.97 -5.94 -11.47
N ILE A 241 7.87 -4.63 -11.75
CA ILE A 241 9.01 -3.84 -12.23
C ILE A 241 10.11 -3.81 -11.16
N TYR A 242 9.80 -3.48 -9.91
CA TYR A 242 10.80 -3.32 -8.87
C TYR A 242 11.38 -4.64 -8.37
N MET A 243 10.61 -5.74 -8.35
CA MET A 243 11.14 -7.06 -8.01
C MET A 243 12.24 -7.45 -9.01
N LEU A 244 11.95 -7.38 -10.31
CA LEU A 244 12.94 -7.69 -11.36
C LEU A 244 14.12 -6.72 -11.30
N ARG A 245 13.86 -5.42 -11.15
CA ARG A 245 14.90 -4.38 -11.05
C ARG A 245 15.88 -4.64 -9.91
N ARG A 246 15.37 -4.95 -8.72
CA ARG A 246 16.22 -5.22 -7.55
C ARG A 246 16.94 -6.55 -7.67
N THR A 247 16.29 -7.59 -8.18
CA THR A 247 16.93 -8.89 -8.38
C THR A 247 18.10 -8.79 -9.36
N ILE A 248 17.90 -8.11 -10.49
CA ILE A 248 18.95 -7.88 -11.49
C ILE A 248 20.09 -7.06 -10.90
N ALA A 249 19.79 -5.94 -10.22
CA ALA A 249 20.81 -5.15 -9.54
C ALA A 249 21.62 -5.99 -8.53
N SER A 250 20.95 -6.85 -7.77
CA SER A 250 21.56 -7.74 -6.78
C SER A 250 22.41 -8.85 -7.39
N VAL A 251 22.02 -9.40 -8.54
CA VAL A 251 22.79 -10.45 -9.25
C VAL A 251 24.03 -9.86 -9.91
N HIS A 252 23.89 -8.69 -10.55
CA HIS A 252 25.00 -8.01 -11.22
C HIS A 252 25.88 -7.19 -10.26
N ASN A 253 25.54 -7.15 -8.96
CA ASN A 253 26.21 -6.35 -7.93
C ASN A 253 26.28 -4.85 -8.28
N PHE A 254 25.21 -4.31 -8.85
CA PHE A 254 25.12 -2.88 -9.13
C PHE A 254 24.98 -2.09 -7.83
N PRO A 255 25.72 -0.97 -7.66
CA PRO A 255 25.65 -0.16 -6.44
C PRO A 255 24.38 0.68 -6.37
N THR A 256 23.70 0.90 -7.49
CA THR A 256 22.46 1.68 -7.58
C THR A 256 21.48 1.00 -8.53
N LEU A 257 20.17 1.17 -8.29
CA LEU A 257 19.12 0.48 -9.05
C LEU A 257 18.97 0.98 -10.49
N ASP A 258 19.36 2.21 -10.80
CA ASP A 258 19.31 2.80 -12.14
C ASP A 258 20.19 2.06 -13.15
N GLN A 259 21.27 1.43 -12.68
CA GLN A 259 22.14 0.62 -13.55
C GLN A 259 21.47 -0.67 -14.04
N ALA A 260 20.38 -1.10 -13.39
CA ALA A 260 19.59 -2.24 -13.85
C ALA A 260 18.55 -1.85 -14.92
N ASP A 261 18.28 -0.56 -15.14
CA ASP A 261 17.12 -0.10 -15.92
C ASP A 261 17.19 -0.55 -17.39
N ASP A 262 18.37 -0.53 -18.00
CA ASP A 262 18.57 -1.01 -19.37
C ASP A 262 18.30 -2.52 -19.50
N LEU A 263 18.72 -3.32 -18.52
CA LEU A 263 18.49 -4.77 -18.54
C LEU A 263 17.01 -5.08 -18.30
N VAL A 264 16.39 -4.39 -17.35
CA VAL A 264 14.99 -4.58 -16.93
C VAL A 264 14.03 -4.15 -18.03
N SER A 265 14.29 -3.03 -18.69
CA SER A 265 13.43 -2.50 -19.77
C SER A 265 13.39 -3.40 -21.02
N ASN A 266 14.38 -4.27 -21.19
CA ASN A 266 14.41 -5.26 -22.27
C ASN A 266 13.60 -6.53 -21.98
N ILE A 267 13.08 -6.71 -20.76
CA ILE A 267 12.28 -7.88 -20.40
C ILE A 267 10.85 -7.75 -20.97
N PRO A 268 10.35 -8.71 -21.76
CA PRO A 268 9.02 -8.62 -22.38
C PRO A 268 7.87 -8.42 -21.37
N LEU A 269 7.98 -9.07 -20.21
CA LEU A 269 7.02 -8.90 -19.11
C LEU A 269 6.99 -7.45 -18.61
N VAL A 270 8.15 -6.84 -18.38
CA VAL A 270 8.28 -5.44 -17.93
C VAL A 270 7.69 -4.48 -18.95
N GLN A 271 7.98 -4.68 -20.23
CA GLN A 271 7.41 -3.85 -21.31
C GLN A 271 5.88 -3.93 -21.35
N THR A 272 5.34 -5.13 -21.14
CA THR A 272 3.89 -5.36 -21.11
C THR A 272 3.24 -4.62 -19.95
N VAL A 273 3.74 -4.80 -18.73
CA VAL A 273 3.17 -4.14 -17.54
C VAL A 273 3.39 -2.63 -17.55
N SER A 274 4.50 -2.15 -18.11
CA SER A 274 4.76 -0.72 -18.26
C SER A 274 3.75 -0.06 -19.19
N ARG A 275 3.41 -0.72 -20.31
CA ARG A 275 2.38 -0.23 -21.24
C ARG A 275 1.01 -0.15 -20.56
N ARG A 276 0.60 -1.22 -19.86
CA ARG A 276 -0.67 -1.24 -19.11
C ARG A 276 -0.71 -0.18 -18.02
N MET A 277 0.40 0.02 -17.31
CA MET A 277 0.54 1.09 -16.32
C MET A 277 0.33 2.48 -16.93
N LEU A 278 0.89 2.74 -18.11
CA LEU A 278 0.67 3.99 -18.85
C LEU A 278 -0.77 4.13 -19.34
N GLU A 279 -1.43 3.04 -19.76
CA GLU A 279 -2.84 3.04 -20.14
C GLU A 279 -3.74 3.42 -18.96
N VAL A 280 -3.51 2.85 -17.78
CA VAL A 280 -4.21 3.21 -16.53
C VAL A 280 -3.99 4.70 -16.20
N ALA A 281 -2.75 5.19 -16.26
CA ALA A 281 -2.43 6.59 -16.03
C ALA A 281 -3.13 7.52 -17.04
N CYS A 282 -3.12 7.17 -18.33
CA CYS A 282 -3.83 7.91 -19.37
C CYS A 282 -5.34 7.98 -19.10
N THR A 283 -5.96 6.88 -18.67
CA THR A 283 -7.38 6.86 -18.31
C THR A 283 -7.67 7.78 -17.13
N LEU A 284 -6.83 7.77 -16.08
CA LEU A 284 -6.99 8.69 -14.96
C LEU A 284 -6.84 10.15 -15.36
N PHE A 285 -5.82 10.48 -16.16
CA PHE A 285 -5.56 11.86 -16.58
C PHE A 285 -6.69 12.43 -17.44
N LYS A 286 -7.30 11.64 -18.32
CA LYS A 286 -8.49 12.04 -19.10
C LYS A 286 -9.71 12.35 -18.23
N MET A 287 -9.75 11.84 -17.00
CA MET A 287 -10.86 12.02 -16.07
C MET A 287 -10.58 13.14 -15.05
N ASP A 288 -9.36 13.70 -15.01
CA ASP A 288 -9.06 14.86 -14.15
C ASP A 288 -9.23 16.18 -14.93
N PRO A 289 -10.29 16.96 -14.69
CA PRO A 289 -10.51 18.24 -15.36
C PRO A 289 -9.44 19.29 -15.06
N ARG A 290 -8.49 19.03 -14.14
CA ARG A 290 -7.32 19.89 -13.87
C ARG A 290 -6.19 19.75 -14.90
N LEU A 291 -6.22 18.69 -15.71
CA LEU A 291 -5.17 18.36 -16.68
C LEU A 291 -5.57 18.61 -18.14
N ASP A 292 -6.73 19.25 -18.38
CA ASP A 292 -7.11 19.86 -19.67
C ASP A 292 -6.21 21.08 -19.98
N ILE A 293 -4.91 20.83 -20.09
CA ILE A 293 -3.88 21.81 -20.50
C ILE A 293 -3.39 21.50 -21.92
N PHE A 294 -4.05 20.55 -22.61
CA PHE A 294 -3.74 20.18 -24.00
C PHE A 294 -5.00 20.23 -24.87
N TYR A 295 -5.64 21.40 -24.93
CA TYR A 295 -6.43 21.84 -26.07
C TYR A 295 -6.19 23.32 -26.34
#